data_AF-A0A651H3L2-F1
#
_entry.id   AF-A0A651H3L2-F1
#
_cell.length_a   1.000
_cell.length_b   1.000
_cell.length_c   1.000
_cell.angle_alpha   90.00
_cell.angle_beta   90.00
_cell.angle_gamma   90.00
#
_symmetry.space_group_name_H-M   'P 1'
#
loop_
_entity.id
_entity.type
_entity.pdbx_description
1 polymer ?
#
loop_
_entity_poly.entity_id
_entity_poly.type
_entity_poly.pdbx_seq_one_letter_code
_entity_poly.pdbx_strand_id
1 'polypeptide(L)'
;MWPFFGLVDWGLGCPWDLEERVGGPLLRHALEAVGNGPWVRVLPPWRFACRSEEPVRFTLPPGDLRAIILSVGRCLAAHGPLRLLLFTTHPWNLPLLKAAALDLRAATGLAAEVLDTSALGASLHPGDSAGRRRWLQLAAALDCPEPGPASRPASPENRPGRPGRFPAPEPLRLEESWSAAAAAGRTLLAELAGQLARRLEEAAARPRPPAVTALPATSLPPPMPSAGHAGPIPIPDLDPPLQPGPFPGESGGRLPPATEVLLPLAAIEQHGPHLPCGTDAFFVLAVTRAALARTKRSFCLLPPLLYGKSTEHRGFAGTLDLGTEGLDACIQAAAAEAKALGAARFTVVNAHGGNSAVVEYNLRELQPRLGLETRLLRAFEPEAVAGLPGADIDFHAGARETALLLALAPGLVQRDFLPAPNLSTDAATIAATAWMAADFGDSGVIGDPARATPEAGRLLFESATASLAARLA
;
A
#
# COMPACT_ATOMS: atom_id res chain seq x y z
N MET A 1 11.51 5.59 2.38
CA MET A 1 11.14 5.10 1.04
C MET A 1 10.34 3.83 1.23
N TRP A 2 9.09 3.78 0.77
CA TRP A 2 8.16 2.68 1.10
C TRP A 2 7.26 2.34 -0.11
N PRO A 3 6.92 1.05 -0.37
CA PRO A 3 6.70 0.58 -1.75
C PRO A 3 5.25 0.05 -1.93
N PHE A 4 4.78 -1.06 -2.55
CA PHE A 4 5.26 -2.19 -3.38
C PHE A 4 4.18 -2.53 -4.47
N PHE A 5 4.56 -3.02 -5.66
CA PHE A 5 3.67 -3.66 -6.65
C PHE A 5 3.59 -5.20 -6.46
N GLY A 6 2.94 -5.91 -7.39
CA GLY A 6 2.70 -7.37 -7.33
C GLY A 6 3.97 -8.24 -7.28
N LEU A 7 3.82 -9.51 -6.90
CA LEU A 7 4.93 -10.36 -6.46
C LEU A 7 5.03 -11.65 -7.30
N VAL A 8 5.98 -11.73 -8.25
CA VAL A 8 6.32 -12.97 -8.96
C VAL A 8 7.82 -13.09 -9.24
N ASP A 9 8.49 -14.07 -8.63
CA ASP A 9 9.85 -14.46 -9.00
C ASP A 9 9.83 -15.36 -10.26
N TRP A 10 9.94 -14.75 -11.43
CA TRP A 10 10.06 -15.46 -12.71
C TRP A 10 11.50 -15.94 -12.98
N GLY A 11 12.08 -16.66 -12.03
CA GLY A 11 13.46 -17.17 -12.09
C GLY A 11 14.51 -16.06 -12.05
N LEU A 12 14.24 -14.97 -11.32
CA LEU A 12 15.17 -13.88 -11.06
C LEU A 12 15.98 -14.12 -9.77
N GLY A 13 15.50 -14.95 -8.85
CA GLY A 13 16.15 -15.22 -7.56
C GLY A 13 16.20 -14.00 -6.63
N CYS A 14 15.39 -12.99 -6.93
CA CYS A 14 15.31 -11.75 -6.17
C CYS A 14 14.31 -11.88 -5.01
N PRO A 15 14.41 -11.02 -3.98
CA PRO A 15 13.27 -10.73 -3.12
C PRO A 15 12.02 -10.45 -3.96
N TRP A 16 10.87 -11.03 -3.60
CA TRP A 16 9.62 -10.91 -4.36
C TRP A 16 9.18 -9.47 -4.61
N ASP A 17 9.67 -8.59 -3.74
CA ASP A 17 9.39 -7.17 -3.61
C ASP A 17 10.05 -6.29 -4.70
N LEU A 18 10.82 -6.93 -5.59
CA LEU A 18 11.59 -6.35 -6.69
C LEU A 18 10.80 -5.37 -7.58
N GLU A 19 9.52 -5.67 -7.84
CA GLU A 19 8.69 -4.90 -8.78
C GLU A 19 8.62 -3.41 -8.45
N GLU A 20 8.76 -3.05 -7.17
CA GLU A 20 8.85 -1.64 -6.78
C GLU A 20 10.26 -1.15 -6.45
N ARG A 21 11.19 -2.02 -6.04
CA ARG A 21 12.61 -1.62 -5.93
C ARG A 21 13.11 -1.02 -7.25
N VAL A 22 12.58 -1.49 -8.38
CA VAL A 22 12.74 -0.87 -9.70
C VAL A 22 11.60 0.11 -10.04
N GLY A 23 10.33 -0.31 -9.93
CA GLY A 23 9.19 0.45 -10.45
C GLY A 23 8.95 1.80 -9.77
N GLY A 24 9.18 1.90 -8.46
CA GLY A 24 9.01 3.13 -7.69
C GLY A 24 10.04 4.20 -8.07
N PRO A 25 11.36 3.87 -8.03
CA PRO A 25 12.39 4.76 -8.56
C PRO A 25 12.23 5.09 -10.04
N LEU A 26 11.84 4.14 -10.89
CA LEU A 26 11.56 4.40 -12.32
C LEU A 26 10.45 5.44 -12.51
N LEU A 27 9.33 5.31 -11.77
CA LEU A 27 8.25 6.29 -11.81
C LEU A 27 8.71 7.64 -11.24
N ARG A 28 9.54 7.68 -10.19
CA ARG A 28 10.08 8.92 -9.63
C ARG A 28 10.94 9.69 -10.64
N HIS A 29 11.90 9.02 -11.29
CA HIS A 29 12.73 9.63 -12.32
C HIS A 29 11.89 10.13 -13.52
N ALA A 30 10.81 9.42 -13.87
CA ALA A 30 9.88 9.87 -14.91
C ALA A 30 9.07 11.11 -14.49
N LEU A 31 8.73 11.24 -13.21
CA LEU A 31 8.03 12.42 -12.65
C LEU A 31 8.96 13.63 -12.55
N GLU A 32 10.21 13.42 -12.14
CA GLU A 32 11.28 14.42 -12.18
C GLU A 32 11.52 14.92 -13.62
N ALA A 33 11.53 14.02 -14.61
CA ALA A 33 11.70 14.37 -16.01
C ALA A 33 10.53 15.20 -16.60
N VAL A 34 9.29 15.03 -16.13
CA VAL A 34 8.16 15.93 -16.46
C VAL A 34 8.05 17.14 -15.52
N GLY A 35 9.12 17.45 -14.77
CA GLY A 35 9.24 18.65 -13.94
C GLY A 35 8.50 18.62 -12.61
N ASN A 36 8.12 17.44 -12.09
CA ASN A 36 7.40 17.25 -10.81
C ASN A 36 6.16 18.17 -10.65
N GLY A 37 5.48 18.47 -11.76
CA GLY A 37 4.38 19.43 -11.78
C GLY A 37 3.21 19.03 -10.87
N PRO A 38 2.50 20.00 -10.25
CA PRO A 38 1.47 19.75 -9.25
C PRO A 38 0.19 19.06 -9.79
N TRP A 39 0.19 18.63 -11.05
CA TRP A 39 -0.92 17.96 -11.74
C TRP A 39 -0.89 16.43 -11.62
N VAL A 40 0.22 15.81 -11.21
CA VAL A 40 0.28 14.36 -10.89
C VAL A 40 0.14 14.14 -9.39
N ARG A 41 -0.56 13.07 -9.00
CA ARG A 41 -0.41 12.42 -7.69
C ARG A 41 -0.22 10.93 -7.90
N VAL A 42 0.79 10.35 -7.27
CA VAL A 42 0.98 8.90 -7.20
C VAL A 42 0.23 8.39 -5.98
N LEU A 43 -0.71 7.48 -6.19
CA LEU A 43 -1.38 6.79 -5.09
C LEU A 43 -0.49 5.64 -4.61
N PRO A 44 -0.62 5.20 -3.34
CA PRO A 44 0.08 4.02 -2.88
C PRO A 44 -0.18 2.81 -3.79
N PRO A 45 0.84 2.02 -4.12
CA PRO A 45 0.71 0.90 -5.05
C PRO A 45 -0.05 -0.26 -4.42
N TRP A 46 -0.70 -1.06 -5.29
CA TRP A 46 -1.57 -2.15 -4.88
C TRP A 46 -0.85 -3.49 -4.98
N ARG A 47 -0.84 -4.22 -3.87
CA ARG A 47 0.04 -5.37 -3.60
C ARG A 47 -0.61 -6.73 -3.85
N PHE A 48 -1.57 -6.77 -4.78
CA PHE A 48 -2.30 -7.98 -5.14
C PHE A 48 -2.35 -8.14 -6.66
N ALA A 49 -2.04 -9.34 -7.15
CA ALA A 49 -2.12 -9.66 -8.56
C ALA A 49 -3.52 -10.17 -8.95
N CYS A 50 -3.90 -9.99 -10.21
CA CYS A 50 -5.06 -10.68 -10.78
C CYS A 50 -4.82 -12.19 -10.74
N ARG A 51 -5.71 -12.96 -10.12
CA ARG A 51 -5.58 -14.42 -10.00
C ARG A 51 -5.42 -15.05 -11.37
N SER A 52 -4.25 -15.66 -11.53
CA SER A 52 -3.67 -16.05 -12.82
C SER A 52 -3.53 -17.55 -12.98
N GLU A 53 -3.83 -18.31 -11.92
CA GLU A 53 -3.23 -19.64 -11.64
C GLU A 53 -1.74 -19.50 -11.23
N GLU A 54 -1.16 -20.59 -10.71
CA GLU A 54 0.21 -20.63 -10.16
C GLU A 54 1.26 -20.36 -11.26
N PRO A 55 2.43 -19.72 -10.95
CA PRO A 55 3.01 -19.47 -9.63
C PRO A 55 2.75 -18.07 -9.06
N VAL A 56 1.82 -17.28 -9.61
CA VAL A 56 1.55 -15.90 -9.16
C VAL A 56 1.02 -15.89 -7.72
N ARG A 57 1.57 -15.01 -6.88
CA ARG A 57 1.29 -14.93 -5.43
C ARG A 57 0.54 -13.67 -5.02
N PHE A 58 -0.10 -13.72 -3.86
CA PHE A 58 -0.98 -12.66 -3.33
C PHE A 58 -2.05 -12.28 -4.36
N THR A 59 -2.82 -13.29 -4.77
CA THR A 59 -3.79 -13.15 -5.85
C THR A 59 -5.21 -12.84 -5.36
N LEU A 60 -5.85 -11.86 -5.98
CA LEU A 60 -7.28 -11.59 -5.87
C LEU A 60 -8.02 -12.13 -7.09
N PRO A 61 -9.20 -12.77 -6.93
CA PRO A 61 -10.10 -13.05 -8.04
C PRO A 61 -10.34 -11.81 -8.93
N PRO A 62 -10.49 -11.97 -10.26
CA PRO A 62 -10.65 -10.83 -11.16
C PRO A 62 -11.86 -9.93 -10.84
N GLY A 63 -12.93 -10.52 -10.30
CA GLY A 63 -14.12 -9.79 -9.84
C GLY A 63 -13.80 -8.84 -8.70
N ASP A 64 -13.09 -9.31 -7.68
CA ASP A 64 -12.77 -8.58 -6.45
C ASP A 64 -11.78 -7.45 -6.76
N LEU A 65 -10.71 -7.74 -7.51
CA LEU A 65 -9.76 -6.73 -7.96
C LEU A 65 -10.45 -5.62 -8.79
N ARG A 66 -11.40 -5.97 -9.66
CA ARG A 66 -12.23 -4.99 -10.38
C ARG A 66 -13.14 -4.20 -9.44
N ALA A 67 -13.81 -4.86 -8.48
CA ALA A 67 -14.73 -4.22 -7.55
C ALA A 67 -14.02 -3.19 -6.66
N ILE A 68 -12.81 -3.51 -6.20
CA ILE A 68 -12.01 -2.62 -5.36
C ILE A 68 -11.44 -1.45 -6.20
N ILE A 69 -11.08 -1.67 -7.49
CA ILE A 69 -10.67 -0.58 -8.40
C ILE A 69 -11.84 0.40 -8.60
N LEU A 70 -13.07 -0.12 -8.67
CA LEU A 70 -14.28 0.69 -8.72
C LEU A 70 -14.55 1.44 -7.41
N SER A 71 -14.20 0.89 -6.24
CA SER A 71 -14.33 1.58 -4.94
C SER A 71 -13.36 2.77 -4.85
N VAL A 72 -12.06 2.53 -5.02
CA VAL A 72 -11.03 3.58 -5.03
C VAL A 72 -11.30 4.62 -6.12
N GLY A 73 -11.73 4.17 -7.31
CA GLY A 73 -12.11 5.05 -8.42
C GLY A 73 -13.34 5.93 -8.13
N ARG A 74 -14.33 5.45 -7.37
CA ARG A 74 -15.49 6.25 -6.92
C ARG A 74 -15.06 7.34 -5.94
N CYS A 75 -14.18 7.03 -5.00
CA CYS A 75 -13.60 8.03 -4.09
C CYS A 75 -12.90 9.15 -4.87
N LEU A 76 -12.00 8.79 -5.81
CA LEU A 76 -11.33 9.75 -6.69
C LEU A 76 -12.30 10.59 -7.52
N ALA A 77 -13.38 10.00 -8.04
CA ALA A 77 -14.37 10.69 -8.86
C ALA A 77 -15.13 11.79 -8.08
N ALA A 78 -15.27 11.65 -6.76
CA ALA A 78 -15.88 12.68 -5.91
C ALA A 78 -15.02 13.94 -5.78
N HIS A 79 -13.71 13.86 -6.02
CA HIS A 79 -12.76 14.97 -5.80
C HIS A 79 -12.51 15.82 -7.07
N GLY A 80 -13.53 15.91 -7.93
CA GLY A 80 -13.51 16.75 -9.12
C GLY A 80 -12.88 16.08 -10.35
N PRO A 81 -12.54 16.86 -11.39
CA PRO A 81 -12.22 16.32 -12.71
C PRO A 81 -10.76 15.83 -12.76
N LEU A 82 -10.53 14.61 -12.29
CA LEU A 82 -9.26 13.90 -12.34
C LEU A 82 -9.12 13.03 -13.62
N ARG A 83 -7.92 12.46 -13.81
CA ARG A 83 -7.64 11.35 -14.74
C ARG A 83 -6.86 10.29 -13.94
N LEU A 84 -7.37 9.07 -13.89
CA LEU A 84 -6.70 7.93 -13.27
C LEU A 84 -5.82 7.20 -14.29
N LEU A 85 -4.56 6.97 -13.96
CA LEU A 85 -3.64 6.13 -14.73
C LEU A 85 -3.43 4.82 -13.98
N LEU A 86 -3.88 3.71 -14.57
CA LEU A 86 -3.69 2.35 -14.05
C LEU A 86 -2.39 1.78 -14.63
N PHE A 87 -1.33 1.74 -13.82
CA PHE A 87 -0.02 1.23 -14.22
C PHE A 87 0.03 -0.29 -14.13
N THR A 88 0.72 -0.95 -15.06
CA THR A 88 1.09 -2.36 -14.90
C THR A 88 2.41 -2.71 -15.58
N THR A 89 3.20 -3.51 -14.87
CA THR A 89 4.42 -4.22 -15.30
C THR A 89 4.10 -5.51 -16.07
N HIS A 90 2.83 -5.93 -16.12
CA HIS A 90 2.40 -7.25 -16.60
C HIS A 90 1.35 -7.14 -17.71
N PRO A 91 1.65 -7.57 -18.95
CA PRO A 91 0.72 -7.42 -20.07
C PRO A 91 -0.54 -8.28 -19.90
N TRP A 92 -0.49 -9.35 -19.10
CA TRP A 92 -1.63 -10.23 -18.82
C TRP A 92 -2.67 -9.63 -17.84
N ASN A 93 -2.37 -8.49 -17.21
CA ASN A 93 -3.35 -7.70 -16.44
C ASN A 93 -4.13 -6.74 -17.35
N LEU A 94 -3.65 -6.44 -18.56
CA LEU A 94 -4.27 -5.46 -19.47
C LEU A 94 -5.76 -5.70 -19.74
N PRO A 95 -6.27 -6.94 -19.97
CA PRO A 95 -7.70 -7.15 -20.22
C PRO A 95 -8.56 -6.73 -19.03
N LEU A 96 -8.12 -7.05 -17.81
CA LEU A 96 -8.83 -6.69 -16.58
C LEU A 96 -8.77 -5.19 -16.32
N LEU A 97 -7.60 -4.57 -16.43
CA LEU A 97 -7.43 -3.13 -16.18
C LEU A 97 -8.18 -2.29 -17.22
N LYS A 98 -8.23 -2.73 -18.49
CA LYS A 98 -9.02 -2.06 -19.53
C LYS A 98 -10.53 -2.19 -19.30
N ALA A 99 -11.01 -3.35 -18.83
CA ALA A 99 -12.39 -3.52 -18.40
C ALA A 99 -12.71 -2.61 -17.21
N ALA A 100 -11.93 -2.70 -16.12
CA ALA A 100 -12.12 -1.89 -14.92
C ALA A 100 -12.07 -0.37 -15.20
N ALA A 101 -11.22 0.09 -16.11
CA ALA A 101 -11.18 1.48 -16.56
C ALA A 101 -12.46 1.91 -17.32
N LEU A 102 -12.98 1.06 -18.20
CA LEU A 102 -14.24 1.28 -18.92
C LEU A 102 -15.44 1.29 -17.96
N ASP A 103 -15.50 0.31 -17.05
CA ASP A 103 -16.52 0.20 -16.02
C ASP A 103 -16.51 1.40 -15.08
N LEU A 104 -15.33 1.86 -14.66
CA LEU A 104 -15.17 3.04 -13.82
C LEU A 104 -15.65 4.30 -14.55
N ARG A 105 -15.31 4.44 -15.84
CA ARG A 105 -15.78 5.54 -16.67
C ARG A 105 -17.30 5.54 -16.84
N ALA A 106 -17.91 4.37 -17.02
CA ALA A 106 -19.36 4.22 -17.14
C ALA A 106 -20.10 4.50 -15.82
N ALA A 107 -19.52 4.07 -14.68
CA ALA A 107 -20.14 4.20 -13.36
C ALA A 107 -19.97 5.59 -12.70
N THR A 108 -18.95 6.37 -13.11
CA THR A 108 -18.58 7.62 -12.41
C THR A 108 -18.28 8.82 -13.31
N GLY A 109 -18.12 8.61 -14.62
CA GLY A 109 -17.60 9.63 -15.53
C GLY A 109 -16.10 9.91 -15.37
N LEU A 110 -15.38 9.33 -14.40
CA LEU A 110 -13.93 9.52 -14.24
C LEU A 110 -13.17 8.98 -15.47
N ALA A 111 -12.24 9.77 -16.01
CA ALA A 111 -11.37 9.30 -17.09
C ALA A 111 -10.32 8.34 -16.51
N ALA A 112 -10.30 7.09 -16.99
CA ALA A 112 -9.33 6.08 -16.59
C ALA A 112 -8.61 5.52 -17.83
N GLU A 113 -7.28 5.48 -17.80
CA GLU A 113 -6.43 4.98 -18.89
C GLU A 113 -5.40 4.00 -18.33
N VAL A 114 -5.02 2.97 -19.09
CA VAL A 114 -4.07 1.92 -18.65
C VAL A 114 -2.70 2.16 -19.28
N LEU A 115 -1.64 2.22 -18.46
CA LEU A 115 -0.26 2.40 -18.89
C LEU A 115 0.53 1.10 -18.62
N ASP A 116 0.89 0.42 -19.70
CA ASP A 116 1.72 -0.79 -19.68
C ASP A 116 3.20 -0.41 -19.78
N THR A 117 3.98 -0.71 -18.73
CA THR A 117 5.42 -0.47 -18.71
C THR A 117 6.22 -1.65 -19.27
N SER A 118 5.63 -2.84 -19.43
CA SER A 118 6.30 -3.97 -20.09
C SER A 118 6.60 -3.67 -21.56
N ALA A 119 5.75 -2.85 -22.20
CA ALA A 119 5.90 -2.33 -23.55
C ALA A 119 7.11 -1.37 -23.73
N LEU A 120 7.79 -0.96 -22.65
CA LEU A 120 9.07 -0.23 -22.72
C LEU A 120 10.28 -1.18 -22.90
N GLY A 121 10.02 -2.48 -23.06
CA GLY A 121 11.02 -3.52 -23.28
C GLY A 121 11.72 -3.98 -21.99
N ALA A 122 11.17 -3.67 -20.82
CA ALA A 122 11.57 -4.24 -19.53
C ALA A 122 10.39 -5.08 -19.02
N SER A 123 10.18 -6.24 -19.63
CA SER A 123 9.08 -7.15 -19.28
C SER A 123 9.51 -8.21 -18.26
N LEU A 124 8.59 -8.57 -17.37
CA LEU A 124 8.73 -9.71 -16.46
C LEU A 124 8.17 -11.02 -17.07
N HIS A 125 7.78 -11.01 -18.34
CA HIS A 125 7.14 -12.16 -18.99
C HIS A 125 8.07 -13.41 -19.00
N PRO A 126 7.57 -14.62 -18.69
CA PRO A 126 8.39 -15.84 -18.63
C PRO A 126 9.22 -16.10 -19.89
N GLY A 127 8.59 -15.93 -21.05
CA GLY A 127 9.22 -16.09 -22.36
C GLY A 127 10.17 -14.96 -22.79
N ASP A 128 10.29 -13.88 -22.01
CA ASP A 128 11.20 -12.77 -22.30
C ASP A 128 12.41 -12.78 -21.34
N SER A 129 13.52 -13.37 -21.77
CA SER A 129 14.79 -13.37 -21.05
C SER A 129 15.61 -12.08 -21.26
N ALA A 130 15.23 -11.22 -22.21
CA ALA A 130 15.89 -9.94 -22.43
C ALA A 130 15.30 -8.86 -21.50
N GLY A 131 13.97 -8.74 -21.46
CA GLY A 131 13.25 -7.92 -20.49
C GLY A 131 13.59 -8.28 -19.05
N ARG A 132 13.59 -9.59 -18.71
CA ARG A 132 13.99 -10.04 -17.36
C ARG A 132 15.46 -9.75 -17.01
N ARG A 133 16.38 -9.68 -17.98
CA ARG A 133 17.77 -9.23 -17.73
C ARG A 133 17.86 -7.72 -17.51
N ARG A 134 17.10 -6.92 -18.26
CA ARG A 134 16.94 -5.48 -18.02
C ARG A 134 16.40 -5.20 -16.61
N TRP A 135 15.52 -6.06 -16.09
CA TRP A 135 15.07 -6.01 -14.68
C TRP A 135 16.19 -6.25 -13.66
N LEU A 136 17.07 -7.24 -13.87
CA LEU A 136 18.24 -7.46 -13.01
C LEU A 136 19.25 -6.30 -13.07
N GLN A 137 19.49 -5.74 -14.26
CA GLN A 137 20.35 -4.55 -14.43
C GLN A 137 19.79 -3.34 -13.68
N LEU A 138 18.48 -3.07 -13.78
CA LEU A 138 17.81 -2.02 -13.01
C LEU A 138 17.92 -2.25 -11.50
N ALA A 139 17.77 -3.49 -11.05
CA ALA A 139 17.93 -3.86 -9.64
C ALA A 139 19.36 -3.58 -9.13
N ALA A 140 20.38 -4.01 -9.89
CA ALA A 140 21.79 -3.75 -9.58
C ALA A 140 22.11 -2.25 -9.55
N ALA A 141 21.46 -1.44 -10.40
CA ALA A 141 21.62 0.01 -10.44
C ALA A 141 20.90 0.77 -9.32
N LEU A 142 20.02 0.09 -8.58
CA LEU A 142 19.22 0.62 -7.47
C LEU A 142 19.60 -0.07 -6.14
N ASP A 143 20.85 -0.55 -6.07
CA ASP A 143 21.49 -1.17 -4.91
C ASP A 143 20.69 -2.34 -4.28
N CYS A 144 19.94 -3.07 -5.10
CA CYS A 144 19.38 -4.36 -4.70
C CYS A 144 20.52 -5.37 -4.43
N PRO A 145 20.34 -6.30 -3.46
CA PRO A 145 21.29 -7.39 -3.26
C PRO A 145 21.36 -8.26 -4.52
N GLU A 146 22.56 -8.77 -4.81
CA GLU A 146 22.77 -9.75 -5.89
C GLU A 146 21.98 -11.04 -5.59
N PRO A 147 21.24 -11.61 -6.56
CA PRO A 147 20.46 -12.83 -6.37
C PRO A 147 21.30 -14.00 -5.83
N GLY A 148 20.83 -14.62 -4.76
CA GLY A 148 21.45 -15.82 -4.22
C GLY A 148 21.38 -17.01 -5.19
N PRO A 149 22.17 -18.08 -4.97
CA PRO A 149 22.05 -19.33 -5.72
C PRO A 149 20.70 -19.99 -5.42
N ALA A 150 19.70 -19.66 -6.23
CA ALA A 150 18.29 -19.89 -5.94
C ALA A 150 17.96 -21.35 -5.60
N SER A 151 17.45 -21.59 -4.39
CA SER A 151 16.69 -22.80 -4.11
C SER A 151 15.22 -22.61 -4.49
N ARG A 152 14.55 -23.73 -4.81
CA ARG A 152 13.32 -23.75 -5.61
C ARG A 152 12.07 -23.93 -4.74
N PRO A 153 10.95 -23.23 -5.05
CA PRO A 153 9.64 -23.64 -4.59
C PRO A 153 9.30 -25.03 -5.11
N ALA A 154 9.24 -26.00 -4.21
CA ALA A 154 9.06 -27.40 -4.54
C ALA A 154 7.61 -27.71 -4.98
N SER A 155 7.30 -27.42 -6.25
CA SER A 155 6.23 -28.08 -7.01
C SER A 155 6.85 -28.85 -8.18
N PRO A 156 6.68 -30.18 -8.30
CA PRO A 156 7.31 -30.98 -9.36
C PRO A 156 6.53 -31.03 -10.69
N GLU A 157 5.32 -30.50 -10.75
CA GLU A 157 4.37 -30.85 -11.82
C GLU A 157 4.20 -29.77 -12.90
N ASN A 158 4.30 -30.20 -14.16
CA ASN A 158 3.90 -29.41 -15.33
C ASN A 158 2.37 -29.24 -15.37
N ARG A 159 1.84 -28.24 -14.67
CA ARG A 159 0.43 -27.84 -14.74
C ARG A 159 0.28 -26.57 -15.59
N PRO A 160 -0.72 -26.49 -16.50
CA PRO A 160 -0.94 -25.28 -17.30
C PRO A 160 -1.47 -24.14 -16.43
N GLY A 161 -0.97 -22.92 -16.63
CA GLY A 161 -1.24 -21.76 -15.75
C GLY A 161 -1.50 -20.43 -16.47
N ARG A 162 -2.08 -20.49 -17.68
CA ARG A 162 -2.86 -19.42 -18.38
C ARG A 162 -3.23 -19.90 -19.81
N PRO A 163 -3.96 -19.10 -20.61
CA PRO A 163 -4.06 -19.25 -22.07
C PRO A 163 -2.69 -19.09 -22.78
N GLY A 164 -1.83 -20.09 -22.62
CA GLY A 164 -0.44 -20.11 -23.09
C GLY A 164 0.36 -21.12 -22.27
N ARG A 165 0.88 -22.18 -22.94
CA ARG A 165 1.66 -23.25 -22.29
C ARG A 165 3.09 -22.79 -22.00
N PHE A 166 3.27 -21.96 -20.97
CA PHE A 166 4.59 -21.51 -20.54
C PHE A 166 5.03 -22.30 -19.29
N PRO A 167 6.12 -23.08 -19.34
CA PRO A 167 6.74 -23.60 -18.12
C PRO A 167 7.34 -22.44 -17.31
N ALA A 168 7.56 -22.67 -16.01
CA ALA A 168 8.40 -21.76 -15.23
C ALA A 168 9.79 -21.68 -15.89
N PRO A 169 10.33 -20.47 -16.12
CA PRO A 169 11.58 -20.31 -16.84
C PRO A 169 12.78 -20.72 -15.98
N GLU A 170 13.85 -21.19 -16.62
CA GLU A 170 15.13 -21.46 -15.94
C GLU A 170 15.68 -20.22 -15.22
N PRO A 171 16.41 -20.39 -14.10
CA PRO A 171 17.04 -19.30 -13.35
C PRO A 171 17.92 -18.44 -14.26
N LEU A 172 17.60 -17.16 -14.32
CA LEU A 172 18.24 -16.20 -15.20
C LEU A 172 19.58 -15.77 -14.62
N ARG A 173 20.64 -15.94 -15.41
CA ARG A 173 21.98 -15.43 -15.09
C ARG A 173 22.27 -14.23 -15.98
N LEU A 174 22.93 -13.24 -15.39
CA LEU A 174 23.64 -12.20 -16.15
C LEU A 174 24.91 -12.80 -16.76
N GLU A 175 25.35 -12.24 -17.87
CA GLU A 175 26.61 -12.63 -18.53
C GLU A 175 27.76 -11.72 -18.05
N GLU A 176 27.39 -10.51 -17.63
CA GLU A 176 28.19 -9.53 -16.93
C GLU A 176 28.16 -9.70 -15.39
N SER A 177 29.13 -9.11 -14.68
CA SER A 177 29.11 -9.05 -13.20
C SER A 177 28.08 -8.05 -12.67
N TRP A 178 27.62 -8.22 -11.42
CA TRP A 178 26.64 -7.31 -10.79
C TRP A 178 27.06 -5.83 -10.84
N SER A 179 28.35 -5.54 -10.68
CA SER A 179 28.89 -4.18 -10.79
C SER A 179 28.79 -3.59 -12.21
N ALA A 180 28.98 -4.43 -13.25
CA ALA A 180 28.79 -4.03 -14.64
C ALA A 180 27.30 -3.89 -14.99
N ALA A 181 26.45 -4.79 -14.49
CA ALA A 181 24.99 -4.72 -14.61
C ALA A 181 24.44 -3.43 -13.97
N ALA A 182 24.97 -3.01 -12.82
CA ALA A 182 24.64 -1.73 -12.19
C ALA A 182 25.03 -0.51 -13.05
N ALA A 183 26.13 -0.58 -13.79
CA ALA A 183 26.54 0.48 -14.71
C ALA A 183 25.62 0.56 -15.94
N ALA A 184 25.26 -0.59 -16.54
CA ALA A 184 24.27 -0.65 -17.62
C ALA A 184 22.87 -0.19 -17.14
N GLY A 185 22.47 -0.63 -15.96
CA GLY A 185 21.19 -0.35 -15.32
C GLY A 185 20.95 1.13 -15.04
N ARG A 186 21.99 1.93 -14.71
CA ARG A 186 21.85 3.38 -14.54
C ARG A 186 21.50 4.09 -15.84
N THR A 187 22.15 3.72 -16.95
CA THR A 187 21.81 4.22 -18.30
C THR A 187 20.39 3.82 -18.70
N LEU A 188 20.04 2.55 -18.44
CA LEU A 188 18.73 1.98 -18.69
C LEU A 188 17.60 2.62 -17.87
N LEU A 189 17.86 2.97 -16.61
CA LEU A 189 16.90 3.68 -15.75
C LEU A 189 16.55 5.04 -16.34
N ALA A 190 17.54 5.82 -16.79
CA ALA A 190 17.32 7.10 -17.44
C ALA A 190 16.59 6.95 -18.80
N GLU A 191 16.93 5.93 -19.60
CA GLU A 191 16.25 5.59 -20.86
C GLU A 191 14.75 5.34 -20.63
N LEU A 192 14.43 4.42 -19.71
CA LEU A 192 13.05 4.02 -19.42
C LEU A 192 12.26 5.13 -18.72
N ALA A 193 12.89 5.89 -17.82
CA ALA A 193 12.27 7.05 -17.19
C ALA A 193 11.89 8.11 -18.22
N GLY A 194 12.78 8.40 -19.18
CA GLY A 194 12.49 9.30 -20.30
C GLY A 194 11.40 8.79 -21.24
N GLN A 195 11.28 7.48 -21.44
CA GLN A 195 10.15 6.89 -22.18
C GLN A 195 8.83 7.02 -21.40
N LEU A 196 8.85 6.72 -20.10
CA LEU A 196 7.67 6.80 -19.23
C LEU A 196 7.19 8.24 -19.08
N ALA A 197 8.09 9.21 -18.92
CA ALA A 197 7.80 10.65 -18.90
C ALA A 197 6.96 11.07 -20.10
N ARG A 198 7.39 10.73 -21.32
CA ARG A 198 6.62 11.01 -22.55
C ARG A 198 5.24 10.37 -22.56
N ARG A 199 5.08 9.17 -21.98
CA ARG A 199 3.75 8.54 -21.83
C ARG A 199 2.85 9.26 -20.81
N LEU A 200 3.43 9.83 -19.74
CA LEU A 200 2.70 10.68 -18.80
C LEU A 200 2.24 12.00 -19.46
N GLU A 201 3.11 12.62 -20.27
CA GLU A 201 2.79 13.83 -21.05
C GLU A 201 1.72 13.56 -22.12
N GLU A 202 1.86 12.48 -22.90
CA GLU A 202 0.83 12.01 -23.85
C GLU A 202 -0.51 11.81 -23.14
N ALA A 203 -0.51 11.16 -21.97
CA ALA A 203 -1.73 10.89 -21.20
C ALA A 203 -2.31 12.17 -20.55
N ALA A 204 -1.48 13.15 -20.20
CA ALA A 204 -1.93 14.45 -19.71
C ALA A 204 -2.60 15.27 -20.83
N ALA A 205 -1.92 15.39 -21.98
CA ALA A 205 -2.33 16.20 -23.13
C ALA A 205 -3.58 15.68 -23.86
N ARG A 206 -3.92 14.39 -23.71
CA ARG A 206 -5.16 13.83 -24.28
C ARG A 206 -6.39 14.63 -23.82
N PRO A 207 -7.26 15.07 -24.74
CA PRO A 207 -8.52 15.72 -24.36
C PRO A 207 -9.33 14.79 -23.46
N ARG A 208 -10.00 15.35 -22.46
CA ARG A 208 -10.92 14.57 -21.62
C ARG A 208 -12.11 14.16 -22.49
N PRO A 209 -12.51 12.87 -22.53
CA PRO A 209 -13.73 12.50 -23.21
C PRO A 209 -14.92 13.23 -22.55
N PRO A 210 -15.97 13.58 -23.31
CA PRO A 210 -17.13 14.31 -22.78
C PRO A 210 -17.74 13.54 -21.61
N ALA A 211 -18.17 14.27 -20.58
CA ALA A 211 -18.76 13.66 -19.39
C ALA A 211 -19.92 12.74 -19.80
N VAL A 212 -19.78 11.45 -19.51
CA VAL A 212 -20.88 10.51 -19.65
C VAL A 212 -21.86 10.86 -18.55
N THR A 213 -23.14 11.06 -18.88
CA THR A 213 -24.19 11.20 -17.87
C THR A 213 -24.18 9.92 -17.03
N ALA A 214 -23.66 10.01 -15.82
CA ALA A 214 -23.55 8.85 -14.94
C ALA A 214 -24.95 8.26 -14.71
N LEU A 215 -25.05 6.93 -14.73
CA LEU A 215 -26.23 6.26 -14.20
C LEU A 215 -26.41 6.74 -12.74
N PRO A 216 -27.63 7.06 -12.29
CA PRO A 216 -27.84 7.78 -11.04
C PRO A 216 -27.32 7.00 -9.85
N ALA A 217 -26.13 7.36 -9.39
CA ALA A 217 -25.56 6.91 -8.13
C ALA A 217 -26.27 7.61 -6.98
N THR A 218 -26.43 6.92 -5.84
CA THR A 218 -26.86 7.54 -4.59
C THR A 218 -25.90 8.66 -4.22
N SER A 219 -26.44 9.86 -3.97
CA SER A 219 -25.66 11.09 -3.88
C SER A 219 -24.71 11.10 -2.69
N LEU A 220 -23.40 11.14 -2.97
CA LEU A 220 -22.42 11.65 -2.02
C LEU A 220 -22.54 13.19 -1.93
N PRO A 221 -22.18 13.81 -0.79
CA PRO A 221 -22.12 15.26 -0.67
C PRO A 221 -21.10 15.86 -1.66
N PRO A 222 -21.26 17.14 -2.06
CA PRO A 222 -20.30 17.81 -2.93
C PRO A 222 -18.93 17.97 -2.24
N PRO A 223 -17.82 17.92 -2.98
CA PRO A 223 -16.48 18.07 -2.41
C PRO A 223 -16.26 19.48 -1.85
N MET A 224 -15.65 19.55 -0.66
CA MET A 224 -15.19 20.80 -0.06
C MET A 224 -14.06 21.43 -0.91
N PRO A 225 -13.95 22.77 -0.97
CA PRO A 225 -12.92 23.45 -1.76
C PRO A 225 -11.53 23.21 -1.15
N SER A 226 -10.65 22.57 -1.92
CA SER A 226 -9.26 22.33 -1.49
C SER A 226 -8.44 23.62 -1.49
N ALA A 227 -7.83 23.95 -0.34
CA ALA A 227 -6.81 24.97 -0.28
C ALA A 227 -5.61 24.56 -1.16
N GLY A 228 -5.18 25.45 -2.05
CA GLY A 228 -4.23 25.14 -3.13
C GLY A 228 -2.85 24.71 -2.63
N HIS A 229 -2.57 23.41 -2.65
CA HIS A 229 -1.28 22.86 -2.26
C HIS A 229 -0.27 22.88 -3.43
N ALA A 230 0.87 23.54 -3.22
CA ALA A 230 1.97 23.58 -4.17
C ALA A 230 2.97 22.45 -3.92
N GLY A 231 3.26 21.68 -4.97
CA GLY A 231 4.28 20.62 -4.98
C GLY A 231 3.81 19.24 -4.47
N PRO A 232 4.57 18.17 -4.79
CA PRO A 232 4.42 16.87 -4.14
C PRO A 232 5.01 16.92 -2.73
N ILE A 233 4.26 16.48 -1.72
CA ILE A 233 4.78 16.34 -0.34
C ILE A 233 5.71 15.11 -0.31
N PRO A 234 7.01 15.25 0.01
CA PRO A 234 7.92 14.12 0.04
C PRO A 234 7.65 13.26 1.29
N ILE A 235 7.36 11.96 1.07
CA ILE A 235 7.36 10.96 2.13
C ILE A 235 8.81 10.84 2.65
N PRO A 236 9.11 11.17 3.92
CA PRO A 236 10.48 11.15 4.41
C PRO A 236 11.04 9.73 4.46
N ASP A 237 12.36 9.63 4.34
CA ASP A 237 13.09 8.41 4.63
C ASP A 237 13.12 8.18 6.15
N LEU A 238 12.15 7.37 6.61
CA LEU A 238 12.18 6.68 7.91
C LEU A 238 13.28 5.61 7.91
N ASP A 239 14.53 6.06 7.75
CA ASP A 239 15.69 5.23 7.46
C ASP A 239 16.16 4.44 8.71
N PRO A 240 16.86 3.28 8.58
CA PRO A 240 17.10 2.50 7.35
C PRO A 240 15.78 2.07 6.67
N PRO A 241 15.75 1.45 5.49
CA PRO A 241 14.55 0.75 5.03
C PRO A 241 14.13 -0.38 6.00
N LEU A 242 12.90 -0.88 5.88
CA LEU A 242 12.63 -2.27 6.29
C LEU A 242 13.55 -3.19 5.47
N GLN A 243 14.53 -3.81 6.12
CA GLN A 243 14.96 -5.12 5.66
C GLN A 243 13.83 -6.09 6.03
N PRO A 244 13.20 -6.77 5.05
CA PRO A 244 12.29 -7.85 5.39
C PRO A 244 13.09 -8.92 6.15
N GLY A 245 12.61 -9.34 7.32
CA GLY A 245 13.15 -10.53 7.99
C GLY A 245 13.07 -11.71 7.03
N PRO A 246 14.11 -12.58 6.97
CA PRO A 246 14.46 -13.40 5.81
C PRO A 246 13.25 -14.08 5.20
N PHE A 247 12.75 -13.49 4.11
CA PHE A 247 11.54 -13.94 3.45
C PHE A 247 11.90 -15.15 2.61
N PRO A 248 11.11 -16.25 2.62
CA PRO A 248 11.46 -17.48 1.93
C PRO A 248 11.62 -17.32 0.41
N GLY A 249 11.31 -16.15 -0.16
CA GLY A 249 11.66 -15.80 -1.54
C GLY A 249 13.15 -15.91 -1.88
N GLU A 250 14.06 -15.64 -0.93
CA GLU A 250 15.52 -15.84 -1.12
C GLU A 250 15.91 -17.33 -1.33
N SER A 251 14.99 -18.25 -1.04
CA SER A 251 15.21 -19.70 -1.06
C SER A 251 14.08 -20.50 -1.72
N GLY A 252 13.09 -19.83 -2.30
CA GLY A 252 11.83 -20.41 -2.77
C GLY A 252 11.03 -21.20 -1.71
N GLY A 253 11.41 -21.11 -0.43
CA GLY A 253 11.06 -22.10 0.59
C GLY A 253 9.61 -22.10 1.05
N ARG A 254 9.25 -23.13 1.82
CA ARG A 254 8.24 -22.94 2.87
C ARG A 254 8.87 -22.16 4.02
N LEU A 255 8.04 -21.41 4.75
CA LEU A 255 8.41 -20.82 6.02
C LEU A 255 8.86 -21.92 7.00
N PRO A 256 9.80 -21.64 7.91
CA PRO A 256 10.13 -22.54 9.00
C PRO A 256 8.89 -22.96 9.82
N PRO A 257 8.90 -24.15 10.44
CA PRO A 257 7.85 -24.55 11.38
C PRO A 257 7.63 -23.50 12.47
N ALA A 258 6.37 -23.32 12.89
CA ALA A 258 5.94 -22.36 13.90
C ALA A 258 6.11 -20.85 13.56
N THR A 259 6.51 -20.48 12.33
CA THR A 259 6.61 -19.07 11.92
C THR A 259 5.27 -18.33 12.03
N GLU A 260 5.33 -17.13 12.60
CA GLU A 260 4.25 -16.15 12.66
C GLU A 260 4.43 -15.13 11.53
N VAL A 261 3.40 -14.97 10.70
CA VAL A 261 3.33 -13.99 9.62
C VAL A 261 2.61 -12.75 10.13
N LEU A 262 3.21 -11.56 9.92
CA LEU A 262 2.61 -10.28 10.30
C LEU A 262 2.12 -9.53 9.06
N LEU A 263 0.85 -9.09 9.05
CA LEU A 263 0.32 -8.14 8.07
C LEU A 263 0.13 -6.77 8.76
N PRO A 264 0.99 -5.77 8.53
CA PRO A 264 0.68 -4.42 8.95
C PRO A 264 -0.45 -3.86 8.08
N LEU A 265 -1.41 -3.18 8.70
CA LEU A 265 -2.64 -2.70 8.07
C LEU A 265 -2.90 -1.24 8.49
N ALA A 266 -3.14 -0.41 7.49
CA ALA A 266 -3.41 1.03 7.59
C ALA A 266 -4.67 1.36 6.79
N ALA A 267 -4.99 2.65 6.62
CA ALA A 267 -5.85 3.14 5.57
C ALA A 267 -5.28 4.40 4.89
N ILE A 268 -6.03 4.92 3.92
CA ILE A 268 -5.78 6.21 3.26
C ILE A 268 -7.03 7.07 3.45
N GLU A 269 -6.94 8.05 4.34
CA GLU A 269 -8.09 8.83 4.80
C GLU A 269 -7.69 10.21 5.31
N GLN A 270 -8.62 11.15 5.21
CA GLN A 270 -8.47 12.50 5.76
C GLN A 270 -7.96 12.45 7.21
N HIS A 271 -7.02 13.33 7.55
CA HIS A 271 -6.55 13.51 8.93
C HIS A 271 -6.51 15.01 9.25
N GLY A 272 -7.63 15.68 8.97
CA GLY A 272 -7.68 17.14 8.92
C GLY A 272 -6.85 17.75 7.77
N PRO A 273 -6.79 19.09 7.71
CA PRO A 273 -5.94 19.82 6.77
C PRO A 273 -4.45 19.86 7.18
N HIS A 274 -4.10 19.41 8.39
CA HIS A 274 -2.76 19.57 8.97
C HIS A 274 -1.88 18.31 8.89
N LEU A 275 -2.45 17.13 8.60
CA LEU A 275 -1.72 15.86 8.45
C LEU A 275 -1.94 15.22 7.06
N PRO A 276 -0.99 14.41 6.56
CA PRO A 276 -1.16 13.67 5.31
C PRO A 276 -2.19 12.54 5.44
N CYS A 277 -2.89 12.22 4.36
CA CYS A 277 -3.91 11.16 4.36
C CYS A 277 -3.35 9.72 4.53
N GLY A 278 -2.04 9.56 4.72
CA GLY A 278 -1.39 8.27 4.99
C GLY A 278 -0.84 8.15 6.41
N THR A 279 -1.41 8.90 7.38
CA THR A 279 -0.94 8.95 8.77
C THR A 279 -0.82 7.57 9.40
N ASP A 280 -1.85 6.73 9.28
CA ASP A 280 -1.87 5.30 9.66
C ASP A 280 -0.65 4.51 9.15
N ALA A 281 -0.25 4.77 7.90
CA ALA A 281 0.83 4.04 7.26
C ALA A 281 2.18 4.37 7.93
N PHE A 282 2.41 5.63 8.29
CA PHE A 282 3.60 6.01 9.07
C PHE A 282 3.60 5.32 10.44
N PHE A 283 2.45 5.26 11.13
CA PHE A 283 2.35 4.65 12.46
C PHE A 283 2.55 3.13 12.42
N VAL A 284 1.79 2.43 11.56
CA VAL A 284 1.85 0.97 11.48
C VAL A 284 3.25 0.50 11.08
N LEU A 285 3.92 1.22 10.17
CA LEU A 285 5.26 0.87 9.72
C LEU A 285 6.33 1.17 10.78
N ALA A 286 6.32 2.36 11.38
CA ALA A 286 7.30 2.73 12.38
C ALA A 286 7.20 1.85 13.64
N VAL A 287 5.99 1.67 14.18
CA VAL A 287 5.78 0.94 15.43
C VAL A 287 5.99 -0.57 15.24
N THR A 288 5.47 -1.19 14.16
CA THR A 288 5.71 -2.63 13.90
C THR A 288 7.20 -2.92 13.77
N ARG A 289 7.93 -2.07 13.05
CA ARG A 289 9.37 -2.22 12.85
C ARG A 289 10.17 -2.07 14.14
N ALA A 290 9.91 -1.02 14.91
CA ALA A 290 10.62 -0.78 16.16
C ALA A 290 10.28 -1.84 17.22
N ALA A 291 9.07 -2.41 17.17
CA ALA A 291 8.66 -3.51 18.05
C ALA A 291 9.40 -4.80 17.68
N LEU A 292 9.43 -5.15 16.39
CA LEU A 292 10.18 -6.31 15.88
C LEU A 292 11.65 -6.27 16.29
N ALA A 293 12.31 -5.10 16.18
CA ALA A 293 13.70 -4.90 16.57
C ALA A 293 13.99 -5.14 18.08
N ARG A 294 12.95 -5.21 18.93
CA ARG A 294 13.05 -5.53 20.37
C ARG A 294 12.74 -7.00 20.68
N THR A 295 12.10 -7.72 19.75
CA THR A 295 11.77 -9.13 19.92
C THR A 295 12.97 -10.04 19.62
N LYS A 296 13.07 -11.17 20.32
CA LYS A 296 14.05 -12.24 20.02
C LYS A 296 13.48 -13.34 19.12
N ARG A 297 12.26 -13.15 18.60
CA ARG A 297 11.54 -14.11 17.76
C ARG A 297 11.62 -13.68 16.30
N SER A 298 11.77 -14.65 15.39
CA SER A 298 11.71 -14.39 13.96
C SER A 298 10.26 -14.30 13.49
N PHE A 299 9.96 -13.28 12.68
CA PHE A 299 8.65 -13.06 12.07
C PHE A 299 8.79 -12.90 10.56
N CYS A 300 7.77 -13.36 9.84
CA CYS A 300 7.64 -13.16 8.40
C CYS A 300 6.76 -11.92 8.17
N LEU A 301 7.38 -10.78 7.87
CA LEU A 301 6.69 -9.50 7.74
C LEU A 301 6.18 -9.33 6.30
N LEU A 302 4.86 -9.37 6.10
CA LEU A 302 4.26 -9.07 4.81
C LEU A 302 4.42 -7.58 4.45
N PRO A 303 4.44 -7.24 3.16
CA PRO A 303 4.15 -5.89 2.69
C PRO A 303 2.89 -5.34 3.39
N PRO A 304 2.91 -4.15 4.02
CA PRO A 304 1.71 -3.57 4.60
C PRO A 304 0.57 -3.42 3.59
N LEU A 305 -0.66 -3.63 4.04
CA LEU A 305 -1.87 -3.24 3.33
C LEU A 305 -2.17 -1.78 3.67
N LEU A 306 -1.91 -0.89 2.71
CA LEU A 306 -1.99 0.56 2.92
C LEU A 306 -3.40 1.13 2.78
N TYR A 307 -4.32 0.40 2.16
CA TYR A 307 -5.72 0.80 1.99
C TYR A 307 -6.62 -0.01 2.92
N GLY A 308 -7.60 0.65 3.54
CA GLY A 308 -8.48 0.06 4.54
C GLY A 308 -9.96 0.36 4.29
N LYS A 309 -10.79 0.08 5.31
CA LYS A 309 -12.21 0.43 5.35
C LYS A 309 -12.36 1.78 6.05
N SER A 310 -12.56 2.84 5.27
CA SER A 310 -12.64 4.24 5.72
C SER A 310 -14.00 4.86 5.42
N THR A 311 -15.06 4.07 5.57
CA THR A 311 -16.47 4.47 5.39
C THR A 311 -16.82 5.75 6.14
N GLU A 312 -16.39 5.85 7.39
CA GLU A 312 -16.52 6.98 8.32
C GLU A 312 -15.93 8.30 7.79
N HIS A 313 -14.95 8.23 6.87
CA HIS A 313 -14.29 9.38 6.26
C HIS A 313 -14.70 9.62 4.79
N ARG A 314 -15.76 8.97 4.31
CA ARG A 314 -16.33 9.22 2.98
C ARG A 314 -16.82 10.67 2.85
N GLY A 315 -16.61 11.28 1.69
CA GLY A 315 -16.94 12.68 1.40
C GLY A 315 -15.77 13.65 1.59
N PHE A 316 -14.82 13.34 2.48
CA PHE A 316 -13.62 14.16 2.68
C PHE A 316 -12.58 13.94 1.57
N ALA A 317 -11.85 15.00 1.23
CA ALA A 317 -10.84 14.98 0.19
C ALA A 317 -9.66 14.08 0.55
N GLY A 318 -9.34 13.12 -0.32
CA GLY A 318 -8.17 12.24 -0.19
C GLY A 318 -8.44 10.88 0.46
N THR A 319 -9.65 10.64 0.99
CA THR A 319 -10.05 9.31 1.51
C THR A 319 -10.25 8.30 0.38
N LEU A 320 -9.60 7.14 0.47
CA LEU A 320 -9.67 6.04 -0.50
C LEU A 320 -10.10 4.73 0.19
N ASP A 321 -11.41 4.57 0.31
CA ASP A 321 -12.07 3.47 1.03
C ASP A 321 -12.24 2.21 0.15
N LEU A 322 -11.80 1.05 0.68
CA LEU A 322 -12.02 -0.25 0.03
C LEU A 322 -13.43 -0.82 0.29
N GLY A 323 -14.13 -0.34 1.31
CA GLY A 323 -15.33 -0.98 1.85
C GLY A 323 -15.03 -2.28 2.59
N THR A 324 -16.08 -2.88 3.17
CA THR A 324 -15.98 -4.13 3.95
C THR A 324 -15.52 -5.28 3.06
N GLU A 325 -16.11 -5.42 1.88
CA GLU A 325 -15.89 -6.49 0.93
C GLU A 325 -14.48 -6.41 0.31
N GLY A 326 -13.98 -5.20 0.09
CA GLY A 326 -12.66 -4.98 -0.46
C GLY A 326 -11.54 -5.29 0.54
N LEU A 327 -11.72 -4.87 1.80
CA LEU A 327 -10.79 -5.20 2.87
C LEU A 327 -10.83 -6.70 3.21
N ASP A 328 -12.02 -7.33 3.25
CA ASP A 328 -12.17 -8.78 3.41
C ASP A 328 -11.38 -9.54 2.34
N ALA A 329 -11.65 -9.30 1.05
CA ALA A 329 -10.97 -10.02 -0.04
C ALA A 329 -9.44 -9.93 0.06
N CYS A 330 -8.90 -8.75 0.44
CA CYS A 330 -7.48 -8.56 0.69
C CYS A 330 -6.95 -9.39 1.89
N ILE A 331 -7.65 -9.41 3.03
CA ILE A 331 -7.25 -10.18 4.21
C ILE A 331 -7.35 -11.69 3.94
N GLN A 332 -8.45 -12.15 3.33
CA GLN A 332 -8.67 -13.55 2.95
C GLN A 332 -7.54 -14.06 2.03
N ALA A 333 -7.12 -13.25 1.05
CA ALA A 333 -6.02 -13.58 0.14
C ALA A 333 -4.64 -13.58 0.85
N ALA A 334 -4.36 -12.59 1.69
CA ALA A 334 -3.09 -12.52 2.44
C ALA A 334 -2.92 -13.70 3.42
N ALA A 335 -3.99 -14.07 4.13
CA ALA A 335 -3.99 -15.21 5.06
C ALA A 335 -3.91 -16.56 4.33
N ALA A 336 -4.55 -16.70 3.16
CA ALA A 336 -4.43 -17.90 2.33
C ALA A 336 -2.99 -18.11 1.83
N GLU A 337 -2.29 -17.05 1.41
CA GLU A 337 -0.88 -17.13 1.03
C GLU A 337 0.04 -17.38 2.21
N ALA A 338 -0.19 -16.75 3.35
CA ALA A 338 0.53 -17.07 4.59
C ALA A 338 0.43 -18.56 4.92
N LYS A 339 -0.78 -19.15 4.80
CA LYS A 339 -0.98 -20.58 4.99
C LYS A 339 -0.30 -21.43 3.91
N ALA A 340 -0.35 -21.03 2.64
CA ALA A 340 0.28 -21.73 1.52
C ALA A 340 1.82 -21.71 1.61
N LEU A 341 2.40 -20.65 2.19
CA LEU A 341 3.81 -20.53 2.55
C LEU A 341 4.18 -21.38 3.78
N GLY A 342 3.21 -21.92 4.53
CA GLY A 342 3.44 -22.81 5.67
C GLY A 342 3.42 -22.12 7.05
N ALA A 343 2.86 -20.93 7.16
CA ALA A 343 2.72 -20.23 8.44
C ALA A 343 1.89 -21.04 9.47
N ALA A 344 2.27 -20.91 10.74
CA ALA A 344 1.49 -21.43 11.87
C ALA A 344 0.57 -20.36 12.48
N ARG A 345 0.99 -19.09 12.41
CA ARG A 345 0.23 -17.91 12.86
C ARG A 345 0.12 -16.85 11.78
N PHE A 346 -0.99 -16.13 11.76
CA PHE A 346 -1.21 -14.93 10.95
C PHE A 346 -1.80 -13.81 11.80
N THR A 347 -1.02 -12.74 11.96
CA THR A 347 -1.30 -11.64 12.87
C THR A 347 -1.44 -10.35 12.10
N VAL A 348 -2.62 -9.71 12.15
CA VAL A 348 -2.81 -8.38 11.59
C VAL A 348 -2.40 -7.35 12.64
N VAL A 349 -1.48 -6.46 12.27
CA VAL A 349 -1.07 -5.30 13.09
C VAL A 349 -1.74 -4.06 12.51
N ASN A 350 -2.82 -3.59 13.12
CA ASN A 350 -3.69 -2.57 12.54
C ASN A 350 -3.46 -1.19 13.20
N ALA A 351 -3.36 -0.11 12.40
CA ALA A 351 -3.32 1.27 12.91
C ALA A 351 -4.68 1.98 12.88
N HIS A 352 -5.54 1.69 11.90
CA HIS A 352 -6.81 2.39 11.70
C HIS A 352 -7.96 1.80 12.52
N GLY A 353 -8.69 2.63 13.26
CA GLY A 353 -9.90 2.22 13.99
C GLY A 353 -10.91 1.47 13.11
N GLY A 354 -11.23 2.03 11.94
CA GLY A 354 -12.31 1.57 11.05
C GLY A 354 -12.11 0.17 10.45
N ASN A 355 -10.87 -0.29 10.34
CA ASN A 355 -10.56 -1.65 9.90
C ASN A 355 -11.02 -2.72 10.90
N SER A 356 -11.09 -2.38 12.20
CA SER A 356 -11.10 -3.36 13.30
C SER A 356 -12.21 -4.40 13.19
N ALA A 357 -13.46 -3.98 12.95
CA ALA A 357 -14.60 -4.89 12.86
C ALA A 357 -14.49 -5.91 11.70
N VAL A 358 -13.97 -5.47 10.54
CA VAL A 358 -13.79 -6.32 9.35
C VAL A 358 -12.68 -7.35 9.60
N VAL A 359 -11.58 -6.92 10.22
CA VAL A 359 -10.45 -7.80 10.60
C VAL A 359 -10.88 -8.81 11.66
N GLU A 360 -11.55 -8.35 12.72
CA GLU A 360 -12.05 -9.20 13.79
C GLU A 360 -13.03 -10.28 13.33
N TYR A 361 -13.87 -9.98 12.34
CA TYR A 361 -14.70 -10.97 11.65
C TYR A 361 -13.83 -11.94 10.83
N ASN A 362 -12.97 -11.39 9.96
CA ASN A 362 -12.08 -12.17 9.09
C ASN A 362 -11.28 -13.24 9.84
N LEU A 363 -10.61 -12.84 10.92
CA LEU A 363 -9.71 -13.72 11.67
C LEU A 363 -10.48 -14.88 12.35
N ARG A 364 -11.67 -14.61 12.90
CA ARG A 364 -12.55 -15.63 13.49
C ARG A 364 -12.94 -16.71 12.48
N GLU A 365 -13.25 -16.34 11.24
CA GLU A 365 -13.59 -17.27 10.15
C GLU A 365 -12.35 -17.97 9.55
N LEU A 366 -11.24 -17.24 9.41
CA LEU A 366 -9.98 -17.74 8.84
C LEU A 366 -9.34 -18.85 9.69
N GLN A 367 -9.41 -18.72 11.02
CA GLN A 367 -8.75 -19.64 11.95
C GLN A 367 -9.17 -21.11 11.79
N PRO A 368 -10.47 -21.48 11.87
CA PRO A 368 -10.92 -22.84 11.61
C PRO A 368 -10.79 -23.21 10.12
N ARG A 369 -11.04 -22.27 9.20
CA ARG A 369 -11.06 -22.53 7.76
C ARG A 369 -9.68 -22.86 7.16
N LEU A 370 -8.61 -22.29 7.71
CA LEU A 370 -7.22 -22.54 7.29
C LEU A 370 -6.42 -23.39 8.29
N GLY A 371 -6.95 -23.68 9.47
CA GLY A 371 -6.20 -24.31 10.56
C GLY A 371 -4.95 -23.50 10.89
N LEU A 372 -5.14 -22.21 11.19
CA LEU A 372 -4.10 -21.19 11.32
C LEU A 372 -4.44 -20.36 12.56
N GLU A 373 -3.53 -20.19 13.51
CA GLU A 373 -3.82 -19.32 14.66
C GLU A 373 -3.80 -17.85 14.19
N THR A 374 -4.85 -17.11 14.54
CA THR A 374 -5.06 -15.72 14.06
C THR A 374 -5.08 -14.73 15.21
N ARG A 375 -4.54 -13.54 14.98
CA ARG A 375 -4.44 -12.49 16.01
C ARG A 375 -4.65 -11.10 15.40
N LEU A 376 -5.42 -10.26 16.08
CA LEU A 376 -5.42 -8.81 15.84
C LEU A 376 -4.61 -8.16 16.96
N LEU A 377 -3.62 -7.37 16.60
CA LEU A 377 -2.92 -6.44 17.48
C LEU A 377 -3.12 -5.03 16.92
N ARG A 378 -3.40 -4.03 17.74
CA ARG A 378 -3.32 -2.65 17.25
C ARG A 378 -1.91 -2.12 17.41
N ALA A 379 -1.43 -1.38 16.42
CA ALA A 379 -0.18 -0.63 16.47
C ALA A 379 -0.23 0.48 17.54
N PHE A 380 -1.43 0.91 17.91
CA PHE A 380 -1.70 1.90 18.94
C PHE A 380 -2.86 1.40 19.82
N GLU A 381 -2.74 1.48 21.15
CA GLU A 381 -3.80 1.11 22.10
C GLU A 381 -4.03 2.26 23.10
N PRO A 382 -5.27 2.48 23.61
CA PRO A 382 -5.59 3.64 24.44
C PRO A 382 -4.80 3.78 25.74
N GLU A 383 -4.27 2.69 26.29
CA GLU A 383 -3.48 2.72 27.53
C GLU A 383 -2.11 3.40 27.32
N ALA A 384 -1.64 3.49 26.08
CA ALA A 384 -0.34 4.09 25.75
C ALA A 384 -0.29 5.62 25.93
N VAL A 385 -1.43 6.29 26.11
CA VAL A 385 -1.59 7.75 26.22
C VAL A 385 -1.97 8.27 27.62
N ALA A 386 -1.98 7.42 28.64
CA ALA A 386 -2.35 7.80 30.02
C ALA A 386 -1.43 8.91 30.58
N GLY A 387 -1.84 10.17 30.41
CA GLY A 387 -1.08 11.36 30.79
C GLY A 387 -1.14 12.54 29.81
N LEU A 388 -1.64 12.37 28.57
CA LEU A 388 -1.85 13.51 27.66
C LEU A 388 -3.13 14.30 28.00
N PRO A 389 -3.09 15.65 28.09
CA PRO A 389 -4.27 16.45 28.41
C PRO A 389 -5.35 16.39 27.32
N GLY A 390 -6.50 15.77 27.60
CA GLY A 390 -7.60 15.58 26.65
C GLY A 390 -7.62 14.25 25.90
N ALA A 391 -6.82 13.26 26.34
CA ALA A 391 -6.78 11.91 25.73
C ALA A 391 -8.11 11.14 25.78
N ASP A 392 -9.07 11.61 26.58
CA ASP A 392 -10.46 11.16 26.70
C ASP A 392 -11.37 11.61 25.53
N ILE A 393 -10.97 12.66 24.80
CA ILE A 393 -11.74 13.25 23.69
C ILE A 393 -10.92 13.26 22.37
N ASP A 394 -9.63 12.97 22.44
CA ASP A 394 -8.79 12.70 21.28
C ASP A 394 -9.20 11.38 20.62
N PHE A 395 -9.74 11.45 19.40
CA PHE A 395 -10.27 10.30 18.69
C PHE A 395 -9.70 10.17 17.27
N HIS A 396 -9.72 11.24 16.46
CA HIS A 396 -9.26 11.24 15.07
C HIS A 396 -8.49 12.51 14.71
N ALA A 397 -7.28 12.37 14.16
CA ALA A 397 -6.37 13.45 13.78
C ALA A 397 -6.04 14.46 14.90
N GLY A 398 -6.25 14.07 16.16
CA GLY A 398 -6.07 14.91 17.35
C GLY A 398 -4.60 15.14 17.75
N ALA A 399 -4.39 15.45 19.03
CA ALA A 399 -3.09 15.64 19.63
C ALA A 399 -2.21 14.38 19.51
N ARG A 400 -2.77 13.18 19.72
CA ARG A 400 -2.04 11.90 19.72
C ARG A 400 -1.31 11.68 18.39
N GLU A 401 -2.05 11.81 17.30
CA GLU A 401 -1.58 11.49 15.95
C GLU A 401 -0.70 12.60 15.39
N THR A 402 -1.11 13.85 15.62
CA THR A 402 -0.30 15.03 15.30
C THR A 402 1.04 14.99 16.04
N ALA A 403 1.07 14.56 17.31
CA ALA A 403 2.31 14.44 18.09
C ALA A 403 3.21 13.33 17.53
N LEU A 404 2.63 12.17 17.20
CA LEU A 404 3.40 11.04 16.67
C LEU A 404 4.00 11.37 15.29
N LEU A 405 3.28 12.07 14.40
CA LEU A 405 3.89 12.59 13.16
C LEU A 405 4.91 13.72 13.41
N LEU A 406 4.72 14.59 14.41
CA LEU A 406 5.75 15.57 14.81
C LEU A 406 7.05 14.92 15.34
N ALA A 407 6.99 13.68 15.85
CA ALA A 407 8.17 12.93 16.27
C ALA A 407 8.81 12.11 15.13
N LEU A 408 8.00 11.48 14.26
CA LEU A 408 8.48 10.60 13.18
C LEU A 408 8.83 11.35 11.89
N ALA A 409 8.09 12.41 11.56
CA ALA A 409 8.05 13.03 10.24
C ALA A 409 7.59 14.51 10.28
N PRO A 410 8.22 15.38 11.09
CA PRO A 410 7.70 16.73 11.38
C PRO A 410 7.48 17.62 10.14
N GLY A 411 8.23 17.41 9.05
CA GLY A 411 8.05 18.13 7.78
C GLY A 411 6.75 17.80 7.03
N LEU A 412 5.97 16.80 7.47
CA LEU A 412 4.64 16.50 6.94
C LEU A 412 3.52 17.28 7.64
N VAL A 413 3.77 17.82 8.83
CA VAL A 413 2.73 18.41 9.69
C VAL A 413 2.57 19.90 9.37
N GLN A 414 1.50 20.24 8.66
CA GLN A 414 1.18 21.59 8.21
C GLN A 414 0.60 22.42 9.37
N ARG A 415 1.47 22.82 10.32
CA ARG A 415 1.09 23.50 11.57
C ARG A 415 0.27 24.78 11.38
N ASP A 416 0.51 25.53 10.30
CA ASP A 416 -0.23 26.76 10.00
C ASP A 416 -1.69 26.50 9.59
N PHE A 417 -2.06 25.23 9.36
CA PHE A 417 -3.40 24.78 8.99
C PHE A 417 -4.12 24.03 10.12
N LEU A 418 -3.59 24.01 11.36
CA LEU A 418 -4.24 23.37 12.51
C LEU A 418 -5.70 23.85 12.66
N PRO A 419 -6.70 22.95 12.58
CA PRO A 419 -8.10 23.33 12.72
C PRO A 419 -8.45 23.66 14.18
N ALA A 420 -9.58 24.35 14.36
CA ALA A 420 -10.16 24.53 15.70
C ALA A 420 -10.45 23.16 16.36
N PRO A 421 -10.25 23.02 17.67
CA PRO A 421 -10.44 21.75 18.35
C PRO A 421 -11.93 21.36 18.40
N ASN A 422 -12.24 20.11 18.06
CA ASN A 422 -13.55 19.54 18.37
C ASN A 422 -13.43 18.69 19.63
N LEU A 423 -14.14 19.10 20.69
CA LEU A 423 -14.19 18.42 21.98
C LEU A 423 -15.63 18.10 22.43
N SER A 424 -16.56 17.90 21.49
CA SER A 424 -18.00 17.82 21.79
C SER A 424 -18.49 16.50 22.39
N THR A 425 -17.72 15.42 22.26
CA THR A 425 -18.15 14.04 22.61
C THR A 425 -16.94 13.18 22.90
N ASP A 426 -16.98 12.37 23.96
CA ASP A 426 -15.85 11.54 24.37
C ASP A 426 -15.62 10.34 23.42
N ALA A 427 -14.39 9.82 23.44
CA ALA A 427 -13.94 8.74 22.58
C ALA A 427 -14.75 7.43 22.73
N ALA A 428 -15.30 7.13 23.92
CA ALA A 428 -16.06 5.90 24.15
C ALA A 428 -17.49 6.01 23.62
N THR A 429 -18.13 7.17 23.78
CA THR A 429 -19.45 7.46 23.19
C THR A 429 -19.39 7.42 21.66
N ILE A 430 -18.34 7.99 21.03
CA ILE A 430 -18.17 7.93 19.57
C ILE A 430 -17.99 6.48 19.12
N ALA A 431 -17.09 5.71 19.75
CA ALA A 431 -16.83 4.30 19.42
C ALA A 431 -18.06 3.38 19.59
N ALA A 432 -19.04 3.77 20.41
CA ALA A 432 -20.30 3.05 20.59
C ALA A 432 -21.35 3.33 19.48
N THR A 433 -21.04 4.17 18.49
CA THR A 433 -21.99 4.60 17.44
C THR A 433 -21.48 4.33 16.03
N ALA A 434 -22.39 4.33 15.06
CA ALA A 434 -22.07 4.29 13.62
C ALA A 434 -21.71 5.70 13.11
N TRP A 435 -20.67 6.28 13.70
CA TRP A 435 -20.22 7.66 13.49
C TRP A 435 -19.68 7.91 12.07
N MET A 436 -19.83 9.14 11.60
CA MET A 436 -19.15 9.69 10.42
C MET A 436 -18.33 10.90 10.84
N ALA A 437 -17.15 11.11 10.26
CA ALA A 437 -16.32 12.30 10.58
C ALA A 437 -17.03 13.63 10.26
N ALA A 438 -17.99 13.62 9.34
CA ALA A 438 -18.83 14.77 9.00
C ALA A 438 -19.80 15.18 10.12
N ASP A 439 -20.18 14.26 11.03
CA ASP A 439 -21.01 14.56 12.20
C ASP A 439 -20.28 15.50 13.18
N PHE A 440 -18.95 15.55 13.08
CA PHE A 440 -18.03 16.36 13.90
C PHE A 440 -17.49 17.59 13.14
N GLY A 441 -18.04 17.88 11.96
CA GLY A 441 -17.82 19.12 11.21
C GLY A 441 -16.74 19.08 10.12
N ASP A 442 -16.62 20.21 9.43
CA ASP A 442 -15.93 20.38 8.13
C ASP A 442 -14.44 20.01 8.11
N SER A 443 -13.77 19.96 9.27
CA SER A 443 -12.36 19.57 9.36
C SER A 443 -12.15 18.06 9.38
N GLY A 444 -13.17 17.27 9.76
CA GLY A 444 -13.04 15.83 10.02
C GLY A 444 -12.14 15.47 11.21
N VAL A 445 -11.71 16.45 12.02
CA VAL A 445 -10.85 16.25 13.19
C VAL A 445 -11.69 16.14 14.47
N ILE A 446 -11.37 15.14 15.30
CA ILE A 446 -12.05 14.84 16.55
C ILE A 446 -10.98 14.80 17.65
N GLY A 447 -10.84 15.92 18.38
CA GLY A 447 -9.75 16.17 19.31
C GLY A 447 -9.18 17.60 19.18
N ASP A 448 -8.05 17.84 19.85
CA ASP A 448 -7.35 19.13 19.87
C ASP A 448 -5.89 18.98 19.39
N PRO A 449 -5.62 19.07 18.09
CA PRO A 449 -4.28 18.84 17.54
C PRO A 449 -3.26 19.91 17.93
N ALA A 450 -3.69 21.07 18.45
CA ALA A 450 -2.79 22.13 18.91
C ALA A 450 -2.03 21.75 20.19
N ARG A 451 -2.46 20.71 20.92
CA ARG A 451 -1.74 20.16 22.09
C ARG A 451 -0.54 19.28 21.73
N ALA A 452 -0.33 19.00 20.45
CA ALA A 452 0.69 18.07 19.98
C ALA A 452 2.12 18.62 20.09
N THR A 453 2.97 17.88 20.82
CA THR A 453 4.42 18.16 20.93
C THR A 453 5.25 17.00 20.36
N PRO A 454 6.44 17.26 19.78
CA PRO A 454 7.38 16.19 19.41
C PRO A 454 7.77 15.32 20.61
N GLU A 455 7.85 15.91 21.80
CA GLU A 455 8.20 15.23 23.05
C GLU A 455 7.12 14.22 23.46
N ALA A 456 5.84 14.60 23.37
CA ALA A 456 4.73 13.66 23.51
C ALA A 456 4.85 12.55 22.45
N GLY A 457 5.04 12.90 21.18
CA GLY A 457 5.16 11.93 20.08
C GLY A 457 6.24 10.87 20.29
N ARG A 458 7.40 11.25 20.84
CA ARG A 458 8.47 10.30 21.20
C ARG A 458 8.04 9.34 22.30
N LEU A 459 7.33 9.83 23.33
CA LEU A 459 6.79 8.99 24.41
C LEU A 459 5.70 8.05 23.89
N LEU A 460 4.82 8.51 22.99
CA LEU A 460 3.80 7.68 22.34
C LEU A 460 4.44 6.57 21.51
N PHE A 461 5.44 6.92 20.70
CA PHE A 461 6.17 5.97 19.88
C PHE A 461 6.84 4.89 20.73
N GLU A 462 7.54 5.29 21.80
CA GLU A 462 8.20 4.38 22.74
C GLU A 462 7.20 3.43 23.43
N SER A 463 6.10 3.99 23.94
CA SER A 463 5.03 3.27 24.65
C SER A 463 4.32 2.25 23.74
N ALA A 464 3.89 2.68 22.55
CA ALA A 464 3.26 1.82 21.55
C ALA A 464 4.21 0.70 21.08
N THR A 465 5.49 1.05 20.86
CA THR A 465 6.54 0.10 20.46
C THR A 465 6.79 -0.96 21.55
N ALA A 466 6.89 -0.55 22.82
CA ALA A 466 7.06 -1.48 23.94
C ALA A 466 5.83 -2.39 24.11
N SER A 467 4.61 -1.84 24.03
CA SER A 467 3.36 -2.58 24.10
C SER A 467 3.23 -3.61 22.97
N LEU A 468 3.56 -3.25 21.73
CA LEU A 468 3.49 -4.17 20.61
C LEU A 468 4.59 -5.25 20.71
N ALA A 469 5.82 -4.90 21.11
CA ALA A 469 6.91 -5.87 21.31
C ALA A 469 6.55 -6.90 22.39
N ALA A 470 5.97 -6.47 23.50
CA ALA A 470 5.52 -7.34 24.59
C ALA A 470 4.37 -8.27 24.19
N ARG A 471 3.52 -7.87 23.24
CA ARG A 471 2.43 -8.70 22.69
C ARG A 471 2.86 -9.59 21.53
N LEU A 472 4.00 -9.31 20.89
CA LEU A 472 4.61 -10.15 19.86
C LEU A 472 5.49 -11.27 20.46
N ALA A 473 6.12 -11.04 21.62
CA ALA A 473 6.91 -12.02 22.36
C ALA A 473 6.18 -13.35 22.60
#